data_AF-A0A1E3YPN9-F1
#
_entry.id   AF-A0A1E3YPN9-F1
#
_cell.length_a   1.000
_cell.length_b   1.000
_cell.length_c   1.000
_cell.angle_alpha   90.00
_cell.angle_beta   90.00
_cell.angle_gamma   90.00
#
_symmetry.space_group_name_H-M   'P 1'
#
loop_
_entity.id
_entity.type
_entity.pdbx_description
1 polymer ?
#
loop_
_entity_poly.entity_id
_entity_poly.type
_entity_poly.pdbx_seq_one_letter_code
_entity_poly.pdbx_strand_id
1 'polypeptide(L)'
;MRAWPSVVTVRLRPSDVASRLAARLPARKSPGVGRAWMLACVVGLGLVAAAGCTNPLARQYEYDEQLYLGVDGSAELVINASIPAFVALRGLPLDPDPTVPVDRDRVRQLFSDPACGQVTVNRPWTRHGRRFVQVVLEQDDVQQFARCGPTAWSTYSFERVAAEEGGEEVQYSQVVGPPTAGDPGPVNWTGEELVGFKLHLPSRILYHNVRRLEDGAPGTADRGNILTFEQTLADRRAGRELHMEVRMLGQSILNRALWLFAGAFAAAIALLLAIVWGVIRKARRSSQKLEIRSQK
;
A
#
# COMPACT_ATOMS: atom_id res chain seq x y z
N MET A 1 -10.73 31.95 52.62
CA MET A 1 -10.47 31.36 53.95
C MET A 1 -9.73 30.05 53.76
N ARG A 2 -8.52 29.95 54.35
CA ARG A 2 -7.69 28.76 54.66
C ARG A 2 -7.26 27.86 53.48
N ALA A 3 -6.05 27.35 53.37
CA ALA A 3 -4.69 27.68 53.86
C ALA A 3 -3.75 26.73 53.07
N TRP A 4 -2.65 27.24 52.53
CA TRP A 4 -1.47 26.47 52.10
C TRP A 4 -0.74 25.91 53.35
N PRO A 5 0.10 24.86 53.29
CA PRO A 5 1.50 24.91 52.78
C PRO A 5 1.98 23.54 52.21
N SER A 6 3.21 23.25 51.79
CA SER A 6 4.36 23.97 51.23
C SER A 6 5.30 22.89 50.68
N VAL A 7 6.06 23.27 49.66
CA VAL A 7 7.19 22.56 49.06
C VAL A 7 8.30 22.29 50.09
N VAL A 8 8.92 21.10 50.02
CA VAL A 8 10.30 20.88 50.50
C VAL A 8 11.04 19.94 49.53
N THR A 9 12.09 20.49 48.93
CA THR A 9 13.13 19.77 48.18
C THR A 9 14.26 19.43 49.14
N VAL A 10 14.74 18.18 49.17
CA VAL A 10 16.07 17.86 49.74
C VAL A 10 16.81 16.89 48.84
N ARG A 11 18.08 17.22 48.62
CA ARG A 11 19.12 16.57 47.82
C ARG A 11 20.18 16.03 48.81
N LEU A 12 21.06 15.13 48.32
CA LEU A 12 22.34 14.66 48.93
C LEU A 12 22.19 13.46 49.89
N ARG A 13 23.10 12.48 50.02
CA ARG A 13 24.34 12.02 49.32
C ARG A 13 24.72 10.63 49.92
N PRO A 14 25.75 9.94 49.38
CA PRO A 14 26.05 8.53 49.60
C PRO A 14 27.00 8.25 50.78
N SER A 15 27.30 6.95 50.96
CA SER A 15 28.41 6.31 51.69
C SER A 15 28.01 5.69 53.04
N ASP A 16 28.06 4.35 53.09
CA ASP A 16 28.97 3.53 53.92
C ASP A 16 28.04 2.75 54.86
N VAL A 17 28.17 1.45 55.11
CA VAL A 17 29.30 0.83 55.78
C VAL A 17 29.20 -0.67 55.53
N ALA A 18 30.33 -1.25 55.16
CA ALA A 18 30.54 -2.68 55.07
C ALA A 18 30.33 -3.39 56.42
N SER A 19 29.95 -4.66 56.33
CA SER A 19 30.55 -5.80 57.03
C SER A 19 29.59 -6.73 57.78
N ARG A 20 29.96 -8.02 57.66
CA ARG A 20 29.62 -9.19 58.50
C ARG A 20 28.35 -9.96 58.13
N LEU A 21 28.54 -11.09 57.45
CA LEU A 21 28.63 -12.39 58.12
C LEU A 21 28.88 -13.52 57.11
N ALA A 22 29.92 -14.30 57.39
CA ALA A 22 30.23 -15.54 56.70
C ALA A 22 29.26 -16.64 57.15
N ALA A 23 28.70 -17.39 56.21
CA ALA A 23 28.26 -18.77 56.47
C ALA A 23 28.22 -19.57 55.17
N ARG A 24 28.85 -20.73 55.24
CA ARG A 24 29.03 -21.78 54.23
C ARG A 24 27.72 -22.16 53.54
N LEU A 25 27.76 -22.33 52.22
CA LEU A 25 26.80 -23.17 51.48
C LEU A 25 27.58 -24.21 50.65
N PRO A 26 27.16 -25.49 50.68
CA PRO A 26 27.85 -26.57 50.00
C PRO A 26 27.57 -26.57 48.49
N ALA A 27 28.58 -26.99 47.74
CA ALA A 27 28.49 -27.24 46.30
C ALA A 27 27.40 -28.27 45.98
N ARG A 28 26.32 -27.83 45.34
CA ARG A 28 25.30 -28.71 44.74
C ARG A 28 25.45 -28.63 43.22
N LYS A 29 25.97 -29.73 42.64
CA LYS A 29 25.90 -29.99 41.19
C LYS A 29 24.43 -30.09 40.78
N SER A 30 23.96 -29.19 39.93
CA SER A 30 22.65 -29.30 39.26
C SER A 30 22.88 -29.60 37.78
N PRO A 31 22.48 -30.77 37.26
CA PRO A 31 22.45 -31.01 35.82
C PRO A 31 21.17 -30.38 35.24
N GLY A 32 21.25 -29.80 34.05
CA GLY A 32 20.06 -29.67 33.19
C GLY A 32 19.52 -28.26 32.88
N VAL A 33 20.18 -27.17 33.25
CA VAL A 33 19.70 -25.82 32.87
C VAL A 33 19.87 -25.56 31.35
N GLY A 34 20.89 -26.13 30.70
CA GLY A 34 21.15 -25.88 29.27
C GLY A 34 20.09 -26.43 28.30
N ARG A 35 19.42 -27.54 28.64
CA ARG A 35 18.42 -28.18 27.77
C ARG A 35 17.03 -27.52 27.86
N ALA A 36 16.65 -27.05 29.05
CA ALA A 36 15.36 -26.38 29.26
C ALA A 36 15.32 -25.01 28.56
N TRP A 37 16.43 -24.27 28.55
CA TRP A 37 16.53 -22.97 27.87
C TRP A 37 16.57 -23.11 26.34
N MET A 38 17.21 -24.16 25.79
CA MET A 38 17.17 -24.42 24.35
C MET A 38 15.76 -24.81 23.86
N LEU A 39 15.03 -25.63 24.61
CA LEU A 39 13.64 -25.99 24.28
C LEU A 39 12.71 -24.78 24.36
N ALA A 40 12.88 -23.90 25.35
CA ALA A 40 12.12 -22.65 25.46
C ALA A 40 12.39 -21.70 24.29
N CYS A 41 13.65 -21.56 23.84
CA CYS A 41 13.99 -20.76 22.68
C CYS A 41 13.42 -21.33 21.37
N VAL A 42 13.43 -22.65 21.17
CA VAL A 42 12.88 -23.29 19.96
C VAL A 42 11.35 -23.20 19.91
N VAL A 43 10.66 -23.38 21.04
CA VAL A 43 9.20 -23.19 21.13
C VAL A 43 8.82 -21.71 20.95
N GLY A 44 9.58 -20.79 21.53
CA GLY A 44 9.40 -19.35 21.36
C GLY A 44 9.60 -18.89 19.91
N LEU A 45 10.63 -19.39 19.22
CA LEU A 45 10.88 -19.08 17.80
C LEU A 45 9.79 -19.66 16.90
N GLY A 46 9.27 -20.85 17.22
CA GLY A 46 8.16 -21.48 16.49
C GLY A 46 6.84 -20.70 16.59
N LEU A 47 6.53 -20.14 17.77
CA LEU A 47 5.36 -19.28 17.97
C LEU A 47 5.46 -17.94 17.25
N VAL A 48 6.66 -17.35 17.17
CA VAL A 48 6.90 -16.11 16.39
C VAL A 48 6.84 -16.38 14.88
N ALA A 49 7.36 -17.52 14.42
CA ALA A 49 7.29 -17.92 13.02
C ALA A 49 5.85 -18.26 12.56
N ALA A 50 5.03 -18.87 13.43
CA ALA A 50 3.62 -19.15 13.14
C ALA A 50 2.76 -17.87 13.14
N ALA A 51 3.09 -16.88 13.99
CA ALA A 51 2.43 -15.57 13.99
C ALA A 51 2.86 -14.67 12.80
N GLY A 52 3.97 -14.99 12.13
CA GLY A 52 4.48 -14.24 10.98
C GLY A 52 3.71 -14.44 9.68
N CYS A 53 2.83 -15.45 9.59
CA CYS A 53 2.09 -15.78 8.35
C CYS A 53 0.66 -15.25 8.31
N THR A 54 0.16 -14.70 9.41
CA THR A 54 -1.15 -14.03 9.47
C THR A 54 -0.99 -12.84 10.38
N ASN A 55 -0.91 -11.63 9.84
CA ASN A 55 -0.93 -10.41 10.65
C ASN A 55 -2.35 -10.22 11.20
N PRO A 56 -2.64 -10.59 12.47
CA PRO A 56 -4.00 -10.53 13.00
C PRO A 56 -4.44 -9.07 13.24
N LEU A 57 -3.51 -8.12 13.12
CA LEU A 57 -3.73 -6.68 13.29
C LEU A 57 -4.08 -5.98 11.98
N ALA A 58 -3.93 -6.65 10.83
CA ALA A 58 -4.33 -6.06 9.55
C ALA A 58 -5.85 -6.17 9.37
N ARG A 59 -6.49 -5.08 8.93
CA ARG A 59 -7.92 -5.10 8.57
C ARG A 59 -8.18 -6.20 7.53
N GLN A 60 -9.21 -6.99 7.81
CA GLN A 60 -9.65 -8.07 6.94
C GLN A 60 -10.92 -7.62 6.22
N TYR A 61 -10.91 -7.74 4.89
CA TYR A 61 -12.03 -7.34 4.06
C TYR A 61 -12.74 -8.58 3.53
N GLU A 62 -14.06 -8.61 3.63
CA GLU A 62 -14.88 -9.62 2.96
C GLU A 62 -14.85 -9.43 1.44
N TYR A 63 -14.68 -8.17 1.03
CA TYR A 63 -14.51 -7.73 -0.33
C TYR A 63 -13.55 -6.54 -0.36
N ASP A 64 -12.49 -6.56 -1.17
CA ASP A 64 -11.72 -5.36 -1.48
C ASP A 64 -11.36 -5.22 -2.96
N GLU A 65 -11.42 -3.99 -3.45
CA GLU A 65 -10.87 -3.55 -4.72
C GLU A 65 -9.62 -2.74 -4.47
N GLN A 66 -8.52 -3.08 -5.12
CA GLN A 66 -7.30 -2.28 -5.11
C GLN A 66 -7.00 -1.86 -6.53
N LEU A 67 -7.16 -0.57 -6.79
CA LEU A 67 -6.88 0.04 -8.08
C LEU A 67 -5.51 0.69 -8.04
N TYR A 68 -4.60 0.20 -8.88
CA TYR A 68 -3.30 0.80 -9.14
C TYR A 68 -3.43 1.67 -10.39
N LEU A 69 -3.41 2.98 -10.21
CA LEU A 69 -3.63 3.94 -11.29
C LEU A 69 -2.30 4.40 -11.88
N GLY A 70 -2.19 4.41 -13.21
CA GLY A 70 -1.12 5.03 -13.96
C GLY A 70 -1.37 6.53 -14.15
N VAL A 71 -0.30 7.32 -14.31
CA VAL A 71 -0.46 8.75 -14.64
C VAL A 71 -1.06 8.94 -16.02
N ASP A 72 -0.99 7.94 -16.89
CA ASP A 72 -1.52 7.88 -18.25
C ASP A 72 -2.98 7.44 -18.36
N GLY A 73 -3.57 6.99 -17.26
CA GLY A 73 -4.93 6.44 -17.25
C GLY A 73 -4.95 4.92 -17.33
N SER A 74 -3.81 4.26 -17.56
CA SER A 74 -3.70 2.81 -17.41
C SER A 74 -3.99 2.38 -15.97
N ALA A 75 -4.48 1.17 -15.77
CA ALA A 75 -4.78 0.69 -14.43
C ALA A 75 -4.74 -0.83 -14.29
N GLU A 76 -4.32 -1.28 -13.10
CA GLU A 76 -4.47 -2.64 -12.62
C GLU A 76 -5.50 -2.65 -11.49
N LEU A 77 -6.57 -3.43 -11.63
CA LEU A 77 -7.61 -3.62 -10.63
C LEU A 77 -7.51 -5.02 -10.03
N VAL A 78 -7.13 -5.09 -8.75
CA VAL A 78 -7.08 -6.32 -7.97
C VAL A 78 -8.33 -6.43 -7.11
N ILE A 79 -9.16 -7.42 -7.38
CA ILE A 79 -10.38 -7.70 -6.61
C ILE A 79 -10.12 -8.94 -5.77
N ASN A 80 -10.18 -8.82 -4.44
CA ASN A 80 -10.32 -9.98 -3.57
C ASN A 80 -11.72 -10.02 -3.00
N ALA A 81 -12.37 -11.17 -3.08
CA ALA A 81 -13.66 -11.33 -2.45
C ALA A 81 -13.88 -12.77 -2.02
N SER A 82 -14.70 -12.94 -0.98
CA SER A 82 -15.30 -14.24 -0.75
C SER A 82 -16.27 -14.57 -1.88
N ILE A 83 -16.47 -15.86 -2.16
CA ILE A 83 -17.46 -16.29 -3.16
C ILE A 83 -18.86 -15.72 -2.84
N PRO A 84 -19.34 -15.80 -1.58
CA PRO A 84 -20.63 -15.19 -1.27
C PRO A 84 -20.65 -13.67 -1.47
N ALA A 85 -19.55 -12.95 -1.23
CA ALA A 85 -19.47 -11.51 -1.51
C ALA A 85 -19.54 -11.20 -3.01
N PHE A 86 -18.89 -12.00 -3.86
CA PHE A 86 -19.07 -11.87 -5.32
C PHE A 86 -20.52 -12.07 -5.74
N VAL A 87 -21.21 -13.05 -5.17
CA VAL A 87 -22.62 -13.29 -5.46
C VAL A 87 -23.47 -12.10 -4.95
N ALA A 88 -23.32 -11.71 -3.69
CA ALA A 88 -24.13 -10.67 -3.08
C ALA A 88 -23.91 -9.27 -3.69
N LEU A 89 -22.66 -8.89 -3.95
CA LEU A 89 -22.30 -7.54 -4.37
C LEU A 89 -22.32 -7.39 -5.90
N ARG A 90 -21.86 -8.41 -6.62
CA ARG A 90 -21.68 -8.36 -8.09
C ARG A 90 -22.67 -9.23 -8.86
N GLY A 91 -23.52 -10.00 -8.17
CA GLY A 91 -24.52 -10.87 -8.81
C GLY A 91 -23.89 -12.01 -9.63
N LEU A 92 -22.64 -12.39 -9.35
CA LEU A 92 -21.96 -13.41 -10.15
C LEU A 92 -22.61 -14.79 -9.91
N PRO A 93 -22.81 -15.60 -10.96
CA PRO A 93 -23.40 -16.93 -10.86
C PRO A 93 -22.35 -17.95 -10.41
N LEU A 94 -21.92 -17.82 -9.15
CA LEU A 94 -20.97 -18.69 -8.47
C LEU A 94 -21.68 -19.43 -7.34
N ASP A 95 -21.23 -20.65 -7.03
CA ASP A 95 -21.77 -21.44 -5.93
C ASP A 95 -21.18 -20.95 -4.59
N PRO A 96 -21.99 -20.39 -3.66
CA PRO A 96 -21.49 -19.91 -2.38
C PRO A 96 -21.17 -21.02 -1.37
N ASP A 97 -21.58 -22.27 -1.59
CA ASP A 97 -21.42 -23.37 -0.61
C ASP A 97 -19.94 -23.56 -0.22
N PRO A 98 -19.56 -23.40 1.06
CA PRO A 98 -18.16 -23.48 1.48
C PRO A 98 -17.48 -24.83 1.19
N THR A 99 -18.26 -25.90 0.97
CA THR A 99 -17.77 -27.26 0.72
C THR A 99 -17.44 -27.52 -0.75
N VAL A 100 -18.01 -26.74 -1.68
CA VAL A 100 -17.75 -26.89 -3.12
C VAL A 100 -16.42 -26.21 -3.46
N PRO A 101 -15.51 -26.83 -4.25
CA PRO A 101 -14.30 -26.15 -4.70
C PRO A 101 -14.58 -24.92 -5.58
N VAL A 102 -13.73 -23.89 -5.52
CA VAL A 102 -13.85 -22.73 -6.44
C VAL A 102 -13.33 -23.11 -7.81
N ASP A 103 -14.20 -23.07 -8.82
CA ASP A 103 -13.83 -23.23 -10.22
C ASP A 103 -13.21 -21.94 -10.77
N ARG A 104 -11.89 -21.92 -10.92
CA ARG A 104 -11.12 -20.77 -11.41
C ARG A 104 -11.39 -20.48 -12.89
N ASP A 105 -11.68 -21.50 -13.68
CA ASP A 105 -11.91 -21.33 -15.11
C ASP A 105 -13.30 -20.74 -15.34
N ARG A 106 -14.28 -21.16 -14.52
CA ARG A 106 -15.58 -20.49 -14.46
C ARG A 106 -15.46 -19.03 -14.04
N VAL A 107 -14.69 -18.73 -12.97
CA VAL A 107 -14.45 -17.34 -12.56
C VAL A 107 -13.81 -16.55 -13.71
N ARG A 108 -12.76 -17.07 -14.36
CA ARG A 108 -12.11 -16.39 -15.48
C ARG A 108 -13.09 -16.13 -16.64
N GLN A 109 -13.97 -17.08 -16.94
CA GLN A 109 -14.98 -16.92 -17.99
C GLN A 109 -15.94 -15.76 -17.72
N LEU A 110 -16.28 -15.49 -16.45
CA LEU A 110 -17.15 -14.36 -16.09
C LEU A 110 -16.51 -12.99 -16.38
N PHE A 111 -15.19 -12.93 -16.48
CA PHE A 111 -14.41 -11.73 -16.81
C PHE A 111 -13.83 -11.79 -18.24
N SER A 112 -14.38 -12.62 -19.13
CA SER A 112 -13.83 -12.81 -20.48
C SER A 112 -14.16 -11.68 -21.47
N ASP A 113 -14.97 -10.70 -21.08
CA ASP A 113 -15.30 -9.55 -21.92
C ASP A 113 -14.03 -8.71 -22.21
N PRO A 114 -13.80 -8.25 -23.46
CA PRO A 114 -12.66 -7.39 -23.78
C PRO A 114 -12.55 -6.12 -22.92
N ALA A 115 -13.68 -5.58 -22.45
CA ALA A 115 -13.70 -4.45 -21.54
C ALA A 115 -13.15 -4.78 -20.14
N CYS A 116 -12.98 -6.06 -19.79
CA CYS A 116 -12.31 -6.49 -18.57
C CYS A 116 -10.78 -6.54 -18.71
N GLY A 117 -10.25 -6.45 -19.93
CA GLY A 117 -8.82 -6.35 -20.18
C GLY A 117 -8.08 -7.67 -20.03
N GLN A 118 -6.82 -7.63 -19.59
CA GLN A 118 -6.09 -8.86 -19.28
C GLN A 118 -6.51 -9.39 -17.92
N VAL A 119 -6.90 -10.66 -17.85
CA VAL A 119 -7.49 -11.25 -16.63
C VAL A 119 -6.63 -12.37 -16.07
N THR A 120 -6.24 -12.23 -14.82
CA THR A 120 -5.57 -13.27 -14.04
C THR A 120 -6.42 -13.66 -12.83
N VAL A 121 -6.72 -14.97 -12.69
CA VAL A 121 -7.43 -15.52 -11.53
C VAL A 121 -6.46 -16.34 -10.70
N ASN A 122 -6.17 -15.87 -9.49
CA ASN A 122 -5.21 -16.49 -8.60
C ASN A 122 -5.78 -17.68 -7.83
N ARG A 123 -4.90 -18.39 -7.12
CA ARG A 123 -5.29 -19.58 -6.35
C ARG A 123 -6.26 -19.17 -5.24
N PRO A 124 -7.44 -19.82 -5.14
CA PRO A 124 -8.37 -19.59 -4.04
C PRO A 124 -7.75 -19.92 -2.68
N TRP A 125 -8.22 -19.23 -1.64
CA TRP A 125 -7.87 -19.51 -0.25
C TRP A 125 -9.13 -19.54 0.63
N THR A 126 -8.97 -19.92 1.90
CA THR A 126 -10.07 -20.00 2.86
C THR A 126 -9.76 -19.18 4.09
N ARG A 127 -10.77 -18.46 4.60
CA ARG A 127 -10.68 -17.68 5.85
C ARG A 127 -12.04 -17.67 6.52
N HIS A 128 -12.08 -17.90 7.83
CA HIS A 128 -13.33 -17.92 8.63
C HIS A 128 -14.43 -18.84 8.06
N GLY A 129 -14.03 -19.98 7.48
CA GLY A 129 -14.94 -20.93 6.83
C GLY A 129 -15.47 -20.50 5.46
N ARG A 130 -15.01 -19.37 4.92
CA ARG A 130 -15.42 -18.85 3.60
C ARG A 130 -14.28 -18.97 2.60
N ARG A 131 -14.63 -19.28 1.35
CA ARG A 131 -13.69 -19.37 0.23
C ARG A 131 -13.54 -18.00 -0.42
N PHE A 132 -12.32 -17.63 -0.73
CA PHE A 132 -11.95 -16.38 -1.37
C PHE A 132 -11.20 -16.64 -2.66
N VAL A 133 -11.32 -15.72 -3.60
CA VAL A 133 -10.55 -15.71 -4.85
C VAL A 133 -10.11 -14.29 -5.14
N GLN A 134 -8.96 -14.17 -5.82
CA GLN A 134 -8.43 -12.91 -6.30
C GLN A 134 -8.49 -12.90 -7.83
N VAL A 135 -9.04 -11.83 -8.37
CA VAL A 135 -9.11 -11.53 -9.80
C VAL A 135 -8.32 -10.25 -10.04
N VAL A 136 -7.35 -10.31 -10.94
CA VAL A 136 -6.55 -9.15 -11.38
C VAL A 136 -6.96 -8.83 -12.80
N LEU A 137 -7.28 -7.56 -13.05
CA LEU A 137 -7.66 -7.02 -14.34
C LEU A 137 -6.68 -5.90 -14.71
N GLU A 138 -6.14 -5.93 -15.92
CA GLU A 138 -5.24 -4.88 -16.42
C GLU A 138 -5.86 -4.21 -17.65
N GLN A 139 -5.86 -2.87 -17.67
CA GLN A 139 -6.42 -2.04 -18.73
C GLN A 139 -5.53 -0.85 -19.07
N ASP A 140 -5.53 -0.46 -20.34
CA ASP A 140 -4.85 0.76 -20.80
C ASP A 140 -5.61 2.05 -20.46
N ASP A 141 -6.92 1.93 -20.21
CA ASP A 141 -7.80 3.03 -19.78
C ASP A 141 -8.72 2.55 -18.66
N VAL A 142 -8.55 3.13 -17.48
CA VAL A 142 -9.33 2.86 -16.26
C VAL A 142 -10.83 2.99 -16.47
N GLN A 143 -11.27 3.85 -17.40
CA GLN A 143 -12.69 4.07 -17.67
C GLN A 143 -13.36 2.87 -18.32
N GLN A 144 -12.59 1.96 -18.92
CA GLN A 144 -13.12 0.75 -19.55
C GLN A 144 -13.64 -0.26 -18.53
N PHE A 145 -13.21 -0.20 -17.27
CA PHE A 145 -13.77 -1.04 -16.21
C PHE A 145 -15.27 -0.80 -15.99
N ALA A 146 -15.81 0.38 -16.33
CA ALA A 146 -17.26 0.61 -16.28
C ALA A 146 -18.05 -0.24 -17.30
N ARG A 147 -17.39 -0.75 -18.35
CA ARG A 147 -18.01 -1.57 -19.40
C ARG A 147 -17.84 -3.07 -19.15
N CYS A 148 -16.88 -3.47 -18.33
CA CYS A 148 -16.73 -4.87 -17.92
C CYS A 148 -17.85 -5.25 -16.96
N GLY A 149 -18.71 -6.19 -17.35
CA GLY A 149 -19.93 -6.55 -16.60
C GLY A 149 -19.71 -6.74 -15.09
N PRO A 150 -18.76 -7.59 -14.66
CA PRO A 150 -18.45 -7.78 -13.24
C PRO A 150 -17.99 -6.52 -12.52
N THR A 151 -17.41 -5.51 -13.19
CA THR A 151 -16.93 -4.24 -12.62
C THR A 151 -17.84 -3.04 -12.88
N ALA A 152 -18.88 -3.18 -13.72
CA ALA A 152 -19.77 -2.12 -14.22
C ALA A 152 -20.67 -1.46 -13.16
N TRP A 153 -20.59 -1.88 -11.90
CA TRP A 153 -21.27 -1.18 -10.79
C TRP A 153 -20.65 0.18 -10.47
N SER A 154 -19.49 0.50 -11.05
CA SER A 154 -18.71 1.69 -10.78
C SER A 154 -18.57 2.49 -12.06
N THR A 155 -18.68 3.81 -11.93
CA THR A 155 -18.28 4.75 -12.96
C THR A 155 -16.94 5.34 -12.61
N TYR A 156 -16.16 5.67 -13.63
CA TYR A 156 -14.80 6.19 -13.50
C TYR A 156 -14.69 7.43 -14.38
N SER A 157 -14.00 8.46 -13.88
CA SER A 157 -13.56 9.62 -14.65
C SER A 157 -12.08 9.82 -14.42
N PHE A 158 -11.37 10.17 -15.49
CA PHE A 158 -9.94 10.45 -15.49
C PHE A 158 -9.68 11.62 -16.42
N GLU A 159 -9.42 12.79 -15.85
CA GLU A 159 -9.21 14.03 -16.60
C GLU A 159 -7.85 14.64 -16.30
N ARG A 160 -7.22 15.17 -17.34
CA ARG A 160 -5.95 15.90 -17.25
C ARG A 160 -6.23 17.38 -17.44
N VAL A 161 -5.82 18.19 -16.48
CA VAL A 161 -6.06 19.62 -16.46
C VAL A 161 -4.76 20.39 -16.24
N ALA A 162 -4.71 21.63 -16.72
CA ALA A 162 -3.59 22.52 -16.42
C ALA A 162 -3.62 22.90 -14.93
N ALA A 163 -2.49 22.75 -14.24
CA ALA A 163 -2.37 23.14 -12.84
C ALA A 163 -2.23 24.66 -12.70
N GLU A 164 -2.82 25.23 -11.64
CA GLU A 164 -2.80 26.69 -11.38
C GLU A 164 -1.38 27.25 -11.22
N GLU A 165 -0.47 26.47 -10.62
CA GLU A 165 0.94 26.85 -10.41
C GLU A 165 1.87 26.47 -11.59
N GLY A 166 1.29 26.07 -12.72
CA GLY A 166 2.03 25.56 -13.88
C GLY A 166 2.32 24.05 -13.78
N GLY A 167 2.08 23.33 -14.88
CA GLY A 167 2.18 21.87 -14.94
C GLY A 167 0.82 21.23 -15.24
N GLU A 168 0.73 19.94 -14.97
CA GLU A 168 -0.46 19.13 -15.23
C GLU A 168 -0.94 18.49 -13.93
N GLU A 169 -2.24 18.55 -13.69
CA GLU A 169 -2.95 17.83 -12.64
C GLU A 169 -3.83 16.76 -13.28
N VAL A 170 -3.93 15.62 -12.62
CA VAL A 170 -4.89 14.57 -12.95
C VAL A 170 -5.99 14.57 -11.91
N GLN A 171 -7.23 14.65 -12.37
CA GLN A 171 -8.44 14.52 -11.57
C GLN A 171 -9.04 13.14 -11.84
N TYR A 172 -9.08 12.33 -10.80
CA TYR A 172 -9.69 11.00 -10.82
C TYR A 172 -10.94 11.01 -9.94
N SER A 173 -12.02 10.43 -10.46
CA SER A 173 -13.20 10.15 -9.67
C SER A 173 -13.75 8.76 -9.95
N GLN A 174 -14.23 8.11 -8.89
CA GLN A 174 -14.97 6.86 -8.99
C GLN A 174 -16.21 6.95 -8.12
N VAL A 175 -17.36 6.60 -8.70
CA VAL A 175 -18.61 6.43 -7.95
C VAL A 175 -18.96 4.96 -7.97
N VAL A 176 -19.08 4.36 -6.79
CA VAL A 176 -19.57 2.99 -6.63
C VAL A 176 -21.08 3.05 -6.47
N GLY A 177 -21.80 2.58 -7.48
CA GLY A 177 -23.26 2.50 -7.51
C GLY A 177 -23.82 1.43 -6.56
N PRO A 178 -25.09 1.03 -6.65
CA PRO A 178 -25.64 -0.05 -5.82
C PRO A 178 -25.12 -1.44 -6.22
N PRO A 179 -25.15 -2.45 -5.33
CA PRO A 179 -24.83 -3.82 -5.67
C PRO A 179 -25.92 -4.45 -6.55
N THR A 180 -25.59 -5.55 -7.26
CA THR A 180 -26.57 -6.34 -8.02
C THR A 180 -27.50 -7.17 -7.12
N ALA A 181 -27.16 -7.31 -5.83
CA ALA A 181 -27.98 -7.94 -4.79
C ALA A 181 -28.33 -9.42 -5.04
N GLY A 182 -27.33 -10.24 -5.39
CA GLY A 182 -27.51 -11.70 -5.46
C GLY A 182 -27.73 -12.35 -4.09
N ASP A 183 -28.24 -13.58 -4.08
CA ASP A 183 -28.38 -14.38 -2.85
C ASP A 183 -27.05 -15.06 -2.50
N PRO A 184 -26.35 -14.66 -1.43
CA PRO A 184 -25.10 -15.28 -1.01
C PRO A 184 -25.28 -16.68 -0.40
N GLY A 185 -26.51 -17.19 -0.27
CA GLY A 185 -26.79 -18.42 0.43
C GLY A 185 -26.58 -18.30 1.95
N PRO A 186 -26.51 -19.44 2.68
CA PRO A 186 -26.30 -19.43 4.12
C PRO A 186 -24.86 -19.05 4.45
N VAL A 187 -24.65 -17.79 4.82
CA VAL A 187 -23.33 -17.28 5.25
C VAL A 187 -23.43 -16.73 6.67
N ASN A 188 -22.38 -16.96 7.45
CA ASN A 188 -22.24 -16.49 8.82
C ASN A 188 -21.85 -15.00 8.93
N TRP A 189 -22.42 -14.14 8.07
CA TRP A 189 -22.16 -12.71 8.12
C TRP A 189 -22.92 -12.01 9.24
N THR A 190 -22.27 -11.05 9.89
CA THR A 190 -22.94 -10.13 10.83
C THR A 190 -23.38 -8.83 10.16
N GLY A 191 -22.79 -8.50 9.01
CA GLY A 191 -22.93 -7.22 8.34
C GLY A 191 -21.85 -6.21 8.70
N GLU A 192 -21.09 -6.47 9.78
CA GLU A 192 -19.96 -5.63 10.23
C GLU A 192 -18.67 -5.91 9.45
N GLU A 193 -18.67 -6.92 8.58
CA GLU A 193 -17.52 -7.20 7.73
C GLU A 193 -17.17 -5.99 6.86
N LEU A 194 -15.88 -5.82 6.55
CA LEU A 194 -15.44 -4.65 5.80
C LEU A 194 -15.47 -4.89 4.29
N VAL A 195 -15.94 -3.87 3.58
CA VAL A 195 -15.79 -3.70 2.13
C VAL A 195 -14.82 -2.55 1.90
N GLY A 196 -13.74 -2.80 1.18
CA GLY A 196 -12.66 -1.82 0.96
C GLY A 196 -12.49 -1.44 -0.50
N PHE A 197 -12.19 -0.17 -0.75
CA PHE A 197 -11.75 0.34 -2.05
C PHE A 197 -10.46 1.10 -1.82
N LYS A 198 -9.36 0.59 -2.35
CA LYS A 198 -8.02 1.13 -2.19
C LYS A 198 -7.54 1.69 -3.50
N LEU A 199 -7.04 2.92 -3.47
CA LEU A 199 -6.46 3.57 -4.63
C LEU A 199 -4.97 3.78 -4.39
N HIS A 200 -4.14 3.13 -5.21
CA HIS A 200 -2.69 3.29 -5.21
C HIS A 200 -2.32 4.27 -6.31
N LEU A 201 -1.70 5.38 -5.91
CA LEU A 201 -1.43 6.51 -6.78
C LEU A 201 0.05 6.58 -7.19
N PRO A 202 0.36 6.94 -8.44
CA PRO A 202 1.70 6.94 -9.01
C PRO A 202 2.47 8.25 -8.78
N SER A 203 1.81 9.25 -8.20
CA SER A 203 2.32 10.60 -8.02
C SER A 203 1.82 11.22 -6.70
N ARG A 204 2.24 12.47 -6.45
CA ARG A 204 1.87 13.20 -5.23
C ARG A 204 0.38 13.54 -5.26
N ILE A 205 -0.31 13.23 -4.16
CA ILE A 205 -1.70 13.60 -3.91
C ILE A 205 -1.78 15.08 -3.55
N LEU A 206 -2.63 15.81 -4.26
CA LEU A 206 -2.96 17.22 -4.01
C LEU A 206 -4.25 17.34 -3.20
N TYR A 207 -5.22 16.47 -3.48
CA TYR A 207 -6.51 16.43 -2.79
C TYR A 207 -7.07 15.01 -2.75
N HIS A 208 -7.81 14.67 -1.68
CA HIS A 208 -8.65 13.49 -1.62
C HIS A 208 -9.83 13.69 -0.66
N ASN A 209 -10.92 12.97 -0.87
CA ASN A 209 -12.13 13.05 -0.04
C ASN A 209 -12.29 11.89 0.98
N VAL A 210 -11.26 11.07 1.22
CA VAL A 210 -11.30 9.93 2.16
C VAL A 210 -11.91 10.32 3.53
N ARG A 211 -12.78 9.44 4.02
CA ARG A 211 -13.38 9.48 5.36
C ARG A 211 -13.08 8.19 6.10
N ARG A 212 -12.77 8.30 7.40
CA ARG A 212 -12.58 7.13 8.26
C ARG A 212 -13.92 6.47 8.57
N LEU A 213 -13.94 5.15 8.61
CA LEU A 213 -15.17 4.40 8.85
C LEU A 213 -15.72 4.60 10.28
N GLU A 214 -14.84 4.79 11.27
CA GLU A 214 -15.21 4.77 12.69
C GLU A 214 -16.01 5.99 13.13
N ASP A 215 -15.65 7.17 12.60
CA ASP A 215 -16.18 8.46 13.05
C ASP A 215 -16.53 9.41 11.91
N GLY A 216 -16.31 9.02 10.65
CA GLY A 216 -16.57 9.86 9.48
C GLY A 216 -15.64 11.08 9.37
N ALA A 217 -14.58 11.17 10.19
CA ALA A 217 -13.62 12.25 10.12
C ALA A 217 -12.79 12.17 8.82
N PRO A 218 -12.17 13.27 8.36
CA PRO A 218 -11.22 13.21 7.25
C PRO A 218 -10.12 12.18 7.52
N GLY A 219 -9.91 11.27 6.56
CA GLY A 219 -8.81 10.31 6.59
C GLY A 219 -7.50 10.91 6.06
N THR A 220 -6.46 10.09 6.02
CA THR A 220 -5.14 10.43 5.47
C THR A 220 -4.67 9.34 4.52
N ALA A 221 -3.71 9.67 3.66
CA ALA A 221 -3.07 8.68 2.80
C ALA A 221 -2.13 7.75 3.58
N ASP A 222 -2.33 6.44 3.42
CA ASP A 222 -1.41 5.42 3.89
C ASP A 222 -0.15 5.42 3.01
N ARG A 223 1.02 5.33 3.64
CA ARG A 223 2.34 5.30 2.94
C ARG A 223 2.58 6.48 1.99
N GLY A 224 1.80 7.57 2.12
CA GLY A 224 1.93 8.80 1.33
C GLY A 224 1.27 8.78 -0.06
N ASN A 225 0.76 7.63 -0.53
CA ASN A 225 0.19 7.49 -1.87
C ASN A 225 -0.93 6.45 -1.99
N ILE A 226 -1.44 5.92 -0.87
CA ILE A 226 -2.53 4.94 -0.86
C ILE A 226 -3.71 5.53 -0.13
N LEU A 227 -4.88 5.51 -0.77
CA LEU A 227 -6.14 5.97 -0.17
C LEU A 227 -7.04 4.77 0.05
N THR A 228 -7.57 4.61 1.25
CA THR A 228 -8.44 3.50 1.62
C THR A 228 -9.82 4.04 1.97
N PHE A 229 -10.82 3.66 1.19
CA PHE A 229 -12.23 3.95 1.42
C PHE A 229 -12.91 2.68 1.92
N GLU A 230 -13.70 2.77 2.98
CA GLU A 230 -14.29 1.60 3.62
C GLU A 230 -15.78 1.81 3.89
N GLN A 231 -16.52 0.71 3.80
CA GLN A 231 -17.91 0.60 4.24
C GLN A 231 -18.08 -0.72 4.97
N THR A 232 -19.10 -0.82 5.82
CA THR A 232 -19.54 -2.13 6.30
C THR A 232 -20.24 -2.89 5.16
N LEU A 233 -20.25 -4.21 5.24
CA LEU A 233 -20.92 -5.07 4.27
C LEU A 233 -22.43 -4.80 4.26
N ALA A 234 -23.03 -4.55 5.43
CA ALA A 234 -24.44 -4.17 5.54
C ALA A 234 -24.72 -2.88 4.74
N ASP A 235 -23.88 -1.86 4.89
CA ASP A 235 -24.05 -0.57 4.22
C ASP A 235 -23.88 -0.67 2.72
N ARG A 236 -22.87 -1.43 2.30
CA ARG A 236 -22.62 -1.68 0.89
C ARG A 236 -23.78 -2.46 0.26
N ARG A 237 -24.29 -3.48 0.95
CA ARG A 237 -25.47 -4.26 0.50
C ARG A 237 -26.74 -3.42 0.45
N ALA A 238 -26.89 -2.45 1.34
CA ALA A 238 -27.97 -1.47 1.31
C ALA A 238 -27.84 -0.44 0.17
N GLY A 239 -26.76 -0.50 -0.61
CA GLY A 239 -26.55 0.39 -1.75
C GLY A 239 -26.12 1.80 -1.35
N ARG A 240 -25.53 1.99 -0.15
CA ARG A 240 -24.94 3.28 0.19
C ARG A 240 -23.88 3.64 -0.84
N GLU A 241 -24.05 4.81 -1.44
CA GLU A 241 -23.11 5.34 -2.42
C GLU A 241 -21.72 5.54 -1.78
N LEU A 242 -20.68 5.25 -2.56
CA LEU A 242 -19.32 5.61 -2.22
C LEU A 242 -18.73 6.44 -3.36
N HIS A 243 -18.48 7.71 -3.08
CA HIS A 243 -17.81 8.62 -4.02
C HIS A 243 -16.36 8.83 -3.61
N MET A 244 -15.45 8.56 -4.54
CA MET A 244 -14.03 8.77 -4.41
C MET A 244 -13.63 9.89 -5.37
N GLU A 245 -12.96 10.91 -4.83
CA GLU A 245 -12.38 12.01 -5.61
C GLU A 245 -10.94 12.20 -5.17
N VAL A 246 -10.06 12.31 -6.16
CA VAL A 246 -8.63 12.46 -5.97
C VAL A 246 -8.07 13.40 -7.01
N ARG A 247 -7.17 14.28 -6.58
CA ARG A 247 -6.36 15.12 -7.48
C ARG A 247 -4.90 14.84 -7.21
N MET A 248 -4.13 14.64 -8.26
CA MET A 248 -2.73 14.29 -8.17
C MET A 248 -1.90 14.98 -9.25
N LEU A 249 -0.58 15.04 -9.09
CA LEU A 249 0.29 15.56 -10.14
C LEU A 249 0.26 14.64 -11.38
N GLY A 250 0.25 15.22 -12.59
CA GLY A 250 0.28 14.48 -13.86
C GLY A 250 1.62 13.83 -14.19
N GLN A 251 2.67 14.11 -13.41
CA GLN A 251 3.98 13.48 -13.54
C GLN A 251 4.26 12.56 -12.35
N SER A 252 4.75 11.35 -12.64
CA SER A 252 5.24 10.45 -11.60
C SER A 252 6.45 11.07 -10.88
N ILE A 253 6.50 10.89 -9.56
CA ILE A 253 7.61 11.33 -8.69
C ILE A 253 8.93 10.70 -9.17
N LEU A 254 8.88 9.44 -9.64
CA LEU A 254 10.04 8.72 -10.15
C LEU A 254 10.61 9.36 -11.41
N ASN A 255 9.76 9.67 -12.40
CA ASN A 255 10.19 10.26 -13.67
C ASN A 255 10.83 11.63 -13.46
N ARG A 256 10.26 12.45 -12.57
CA ARG A 256 10.84 13.75 -12.21
C ARG A 256 12.24 13.59 -11.63
N ALA A 257 12.44 12.67 -10.70
CA ALA A 257 13.74 12.41 -10.10
C ALA A 257 14.75 11.88 -11.13
N LEU A 258 14.33 10.95 -12.00
CA LEU A 258 15.20 10.35 -13.01
C LEU A 258 15.71 11.40 -14.01
N TRP A 259 14.84 12.28 -14.51
CA TRP A 259 15.25 13.35 -15.42
C TRP A 259 16.16 14.38 -14.76
N LEU A 260 15.94 14.68 -13.47
CA LEU A 260 16.85 15.54 -12.71
C LEU A 260 18.25 14.94 -12.59
N PHE A 261 18.35 13.64 -12.27
CA PHE A 261 19.64 12.95 -12.21
C PHE A 261 20.31 12.84 -13.59
N ALA A 262 19.54 12.50 -14.64
CA ALA A 262 20.06 12.43 -16.00
C ALA A 262 20.58 13.80 -16.48
N GLY A 263 19.84 14.88 -16.19
CA GLY A 263 20.24 16.25 -16.52
C GLY A 263 21.51 16.67 -15.78
N ALA A 264 21.59 16.42 -14.46
CA ALA A 264 22.79 16.71 -13.67
C ALA A 264 24.01 15.92 -14.16
N PHE A 265 23.83 14.64 -14.51
CA PHE A 265 24.89 13.80 -15.06
C PHE A 265 25.37 14.30 -16.43
N ALA A 266 24.44 14.64 -17.33
CA ALA A 266 24.79 15.22 -18.63
C ALA A 266 25.54 16.56 -18.49
N ALA A 267 25.11 17.42 -17.57
CA ALA A 267 25.80 18.67 -17.27
C ALA A 267 27.23 18.45 -16.75
N ALA A 268 27.42 17.45 -15.88
CA ALA A 268 28.75 17.08 -15.38
C ALA A 268 29.67 16.57 -16.50
N ILE A 269 29.15 15.72 -17.40
CA ILE A 269 29.90 15.27 -18.59
C ILE A 269 30.27 16.45 -19.48
N ALA A 270 29.32 17.34 -19.78
CA ALA A 270 29.57 18.51 -20.61
C ALA A 270 30.65 19.42 -20.01
N LEU A 271 30.62 19.63 -18.69
CA LEU A 271 31.63 20.39 -17.97
C LEU A 271 33.01 19.73 -18.06
N LEU A 272 33.10 18.41 -17.87
CA LEU A 272 34.34 17.65 -18.03
C LEU A 272 34.91 17.77 -19.45
N LEU A 273 34.07 17.60 -20.47
CA LEU A 273 34.47 17.75 -21.87
C LEU A 273 34.95 19.17 -22.16
N ALA A 274 34.27 20.20 -21.63
CA ALA A 274 34.66 21.60 -21.79
C ALA A 274 36.03 21.89 -21.13
N ILE A 275 36.29 21.33 -19.95
CA ILE A 275 37.58 21.45 -19.25
C ILE A 275 38.68 20.78 -20.07
N VAL A 276 38.49 19.53 -20.50
CA VAL A 276 39.46 18.77 -21.31
C VAL A 276 39.77 19.52 -22.61
N TRP A 277 38.73 19.99 -23.30
CA TRP A 277 38.88 20.79 -24.51
C TRP A 277 39.65 22.09 -24.25
N GLY A 278 39.36 22.79 -23.15
CA GLY A 278 40.06 23.99 -22.74
C GLY A 278 41.56 23.76 -22.49
N VAL A 279 41.92 22.65 -21.83
CA VAL A 279 43.31 22.25 -21.58
C VAL A 279 44.04 21.96 -22.90
N ILE A 280 43.44 21.15 -23.79
CA ILE A 280 44.02 20.82 -25.11
C ILE A 280 44.22 22.08 -25.95
N ARG A 281 43.22 22.98 -25.99
CA ARG A 281 43.30 24.24 -26.73
C ARG A 281 44.40 25.15 -26.20
N LYS A 282 44.58 25.23 -24.87
CA LYS A 282 45.65 26.02 -24.25
C LYS A 282 47.03 25.45 -24.58
N ALA A 283 47.21 24.14 -24.53
CA ALA A 283 48.46 23.47 -24.89
C ALA A 283 48.88 23.79 -26.34
N ARG A 284 47.96 23.67 -27.30
CA ARG A 284 48.21 24.01 -28.72
C ARG A 284 48.69 25.46 -28.91
N ARG A 285 48.06 26.43 -28.23
CA ARG A 285 48.43 27.85 -28.32
C ARG A 285 49.82 28.14 -27.74
N SER A 286 50.21 27.44 -26.67
CA SER A 286 51.53 27.60 -26.05
C SER A 286 52.65 27.04 -26.94
N SER A 287 52.44 25.88 -27.56
CA SER A 287 53.41 25.30 -28.51
C SER A 287 53.66 26.21 -29.71
N GLN A 288 52.60 26.78 -30.28
CA GLN A 288 52.70 27.68 -31.44
C GLN A 288 53.47 28.98 -31.11
N LYS A 289 53.34 29.51 -29.89
CA LYS A 289 54.12 30.68 -29.44
C LYS A 289 55.62 30.38 -29.27
N LEU A 290 55.98 29.16 -28.86
CA LEU A 290 57.37 28.75 -28.72
C LEU A 290 58.05 28.60 -30.09
N GLU A 291 57.34 28.03 -31.07
CA GLU A 291 57.82 27.92 -32.46
C GLU A 291 58.11 29.29 -33.08
N ILE A 292 57.18 30.25 -32.96
CA ILE A 292 57.35 31.61 -33.52
C ILE A 292 58.52 32.36 -32.86
N ARG A 293 58.80 32.10 -31.57
CA ARG A 293 59.90 32.74 -30.85
C ARG A 293 61.27 32.12 -31.18
N SER A 294 61.31 30.88 -31.66
CA SER A 294 62.53 30.21 -32.12
C SER A 294 62.93 30.60 -33.55
N GLN A 295 62.03 31.18 -34.34
CA GLN A 295 62.29 31.62 -35.72
C GLN A 295 62.67 33.10 -35.85
N LYS A 296 62.71 33.85 -34.74
CA LYS A 296 63.23 35.22 -34.67
C LYS A 296 64.56 35.23 -33.95
#